data_AF-A0A843H8F8-F1
#
_entry.id   AF-A0A843H8F8-F1
#
_cell.length_a   1.000
_cell.length_b   1.000
_cell.length_c   1.000
_cell.angle_alpha   90.00
_cell.angle_beta   90.00
_cell.angle_gamma   90.00
#
_symmetry.space_group_name_H-M   'P 1'
#
loop_
_entity.id
_entity.type
_entity.pdbx_description
1 polymer ?
#
loop_
_entity_poly.entity_id
_entity_poly.type
_entity_poly.pdbx_seq_one_letter_code
_entity_poly.pdbx_strand_id
1 'polypeptide(L)'
;MAKQKKSQYRLQLENEVKPMLQEANMKLLNLETLSKKEGFEGVKDFAYYNAMRDIRALRGEEYKRFNMPKNTHQLEKTKRSLEKFLGATSSTKAGIVDIYEKNAASLNDKFGSNYTWQQMGQFLKAAGFEDLKKEYDSETAIIMLKALFENQNLSKEQFEEKLSNHQIKGLDEVDSDTLSDFVNTDLEWDELFPVESD
;
A
#
# COMPACT_ATOMS: atom_id res chain seq x y z
N MET A 1 -48.02 7.19 7.72
CA MET A 1 -47.42 6.25 6.76
C MET A 1 -45.94 6.54 6.41
N ALA A 2 -45.54 7.76 6.02
CA ALA A 2 -44.15 8.04 5.62
C ALA A 2 -43.09 7.86 6.75
N LYS A 3 -43.42 8.22 8.00
CA LYS A 3 -42.52 8.01 9.16
C LYS A 3 -42.28 6.53 9.48
N GLN A 4 -43.32 5.69 9.37
CA GLN A 4 -43.21 4.23 9.57
C GLN A 4 -42.33 3.57 8.50
N LYS A 5 -42.49 3.95 7.22
CA LYS A 5 -41.65 3.43 6.12
C LYS A 5 -40.17 3.82 6.29
N LYS A 6 -39.88 5.07 6.68
CA LYS A 6 -38.50 5.52 6.98
C LYS A 6 -37.89 4.78 8.16
N SER A 7 -38.68 4.49 9.20
CA SER A 7 -38.24 3.73 10.37
C SER A 7 -37.92 2.27 10.03
N GLN A 8 -38.73 1.62 9.21
CA GLN A 8 -38.51 0.24 8.77
C GLN A 8 -37.29 0.10 7.87
N TYR A 9 -37.11 1.04 6.92
CA TYR A 9 -35.95 1.06 6.04
C TYR A 9 -34.63 1.20 6.81
N ARG A 10 -34.59 2.10 7.80
CA ARG A 10 -33.41 2.26 8.65
C ARG A 10 -33.12 0.99 9.44
N LEU A 11 -34.13 0.36 10.03
CA LEU A 11 -33.95 -0.88 10.79
C LEU A 11 -33.37 -2.01 9.93
N GLN A 12 -33.84 -2.13 8.68
CA GLN A 12 -33.29 -3.07 7.71
C GLN A 12 -31.80 -2.79 7.45
N LEU A 13 -31.45 -1.54 7.15
CA LEU A 13 -30.06 -1.15 6.93
C LEU A 13 -29.18 -1.39 8.16
N GLU A 14 -29.68 -1.16 9.38
CA GLU A 14 -28.93 -1.44 10.61
C GLU A 14 -28.66 -2.94 10.77
N ASN A 15 -29.62 -3.79 10.43
CA ASN A 15 -29.46 -5.25 10.46
C ASN A 15 -28.44 -5.75 9.43
N GLU A 16 -28.34 -5.11 8.27
CA GLU A 16 -27.33 -5.42 7.26
C GLU A 16 -25.93 -4.91 7.67
N VAL A 17 -25.84 -3.69 8.19
CA VAL A 17 -24.57 -3.03 8.52
C VAL A 17 -23.93 -3.59 9.79
N LYS A 18 -24.72 -3.97 10.79
CA LYS A 18 -24.22 -4.46 12.08
C LYS A 18 -23.23 -5.64 11.97
N PRO A 19 -23.54 -6.75 11.26
CA PRO A 19 -22.58 -7.85 11.09
C PRO A 19 -21.34 -7.41 10.29
N MET A 20 -21.51 -6.57 9.27
CA MET A 20 -20.40 -6.05 8.46
C MET A 20 -19.43 -5.21 9.29
N LEU A 21 -19.93 -4.39 10.22
CA LEU A 21 -19.11 -3.63 11.16
C LEU A 21 -18.24 -4.55 12.02
N GLN A 22 -18.83 -5.63 12.54
CA GLN A 22 -18.11 -6.59 13.38
C GLN A 22 -16.98 -7.26 12.58
N GLU A 23 -17.30 -7.77 11.39
CA GLU A 23 -16.30 -8.41 10.52
C GLU A 23 -15.19 -7.44 10.12
N ALA A 24 -15.54 -6.23 9.68
CA ALA A 24 -14.57 -5.24 9.23
C ALA A 24 -13.63 -4.81 10.37
N ASN A 25 -14.18 -4.57 11.56
CA ASN A 25 -13.36 -4.17 12.71
C ASN A 25 -12.44 -5.30 13.19
N MET A 26 -12.86 -6.57 13.07
CA MET A 26 -12.00 -7.72 13.32
C MET A 26 -10.88 -7.81 12.29
N LYS A 27 -11.17 -7.63 10.99
CA LYS A 27 -10.14 -7.59 9.94
C LYS A 27 -9.15 -6.45 10.17
N LEU A 28 -9.61 -5.25 10.51
CA LEU A 28 -8.74 -4.11 10.86
C LEU A 28 -7.81 -4.45 12.02
N LEU A 29 -8.32 -5.05 13.10
CA LEU A 29 -7.50 -5.46 14.24
C LEU A 29 -6.46 -6.53 13.85
N ASN A 30 -6.85 -7.48 13.00
CA ASN A 30 -5.94 -8.50 12.49
C ASN A 30 -4.82 -7.88 11.67
N LEU A 31 -5.12 -6.90 10.81
CA LEU A 31 -4.12 -6.16 10.04
C LEU A 31 -3.21 -5.32 10.94
N GLU A 32 -3.75 -4.70 12.00
CA GLU A 32 -2.93 -3.98 12.98
C GLU A 32 -1.97 -4.87 13.75
N THR A 33 -2.41 -6.09 14.08
CA THR A 33 -1.58 -7.08 14.75
C THR A 33 -0.54 -7.65 13.79
N LEU A 34 -0.95 -7.90 12.55
CA LEU A 34 -0.08 -8.39 11.49
C LEU A 34 1.02 -7.38 11.18
N SER A 35 0.72 -6.07 11.20
CA SER A 35 1.70 -5.01 10.93
C SER A 35 2.84 -4.92 11.95
N LYS A 36 2.76 -5.65 13.06
CA LYS A 36 3.79 -5.72 14.10
C LYS A 36 4.67 -6.96 13.95
N LYS A 37 4.40 -7.80 12.95
CA LYS A 37 5.18 -9.00 12.67
C LYS A 37 6.19 -8.70 11.57
N GLU A 38 7.37 -9.30 11.71
CA GLU A 38 8.44 -9.22 10.73
C GLU A 38 7.94 -9.61 9.33
N GLY A 39 8.25 -8.77 8.34
CA GLY A 39 7.87 -8.96 6.94
C GLY A 39 6.42 -8.59 6.62
N PHE A 40 5.71 -7.94 7.54
CA PHE A 40 4.33 -7.47 7.35
C PHE A 40 4.16 -5.99 7.73
N GLU A 41 5.22 -5.22 7.85
CA GLU A 41 5.21 -3.82 8.29
C GLU A 41 4.42 -2.89 7.34
N GLY A 42 4.19 -3.31 6.08
CA GLY A 42 3.41 -2.60 5.05
C GLY A 42 1.95 -3.06 4.90
N VAL A 43 1.45 -3.98 5.73
CA VAL A 43 0.04 -4.45 5.62
C VAL A 43 -1.01 -3.40 5.96
N LYS A 44 -0.57 -2.26 6.51
CA LYS A 44 -1.43 -1.10 6.77
C LYS A 44 -1.63 -0.23 5.54
N ASP A 45 -0.98 -0.53 4.43
CA ASP A 45 -1.21 0.16 3.18
C ASP A 45 -2.48 -0.38 2.50
N PHE A 46 -2.81 0.13 1.32
CA PHE A 46 -3.95 -0.32 0.51
C PHE A 46 -5.31 -0.30 1.24
N ALA A 47 -5.90 -1.47 1.50
CA ALA A 47 -7.27 -1.58 2.04
C ALA A 47 -7.37 -1.04 3.47
N TYR A 48 -6.35 -1.23 4.30
CA TYR A 48 -6.33 -0.68 5.65
C TYR A 48 -6.26 0.85 5.61
N TYR A 49 -5.34 1.42 4.83
CA TYR A 49 -5.22 2.87 4.65
C TYR A 49 -6.54 3.48 4.16
N ASN A 50 -7.14 2.90 3.12
CA ASN A 50 -8.42 3.35 2.57
C ASN A 50 -9.55 3.26 3.60
N ALA A 51 -9.62 2.16 4.37
CA ALA A 51 -10.62 2.02 5.42
C ALA A 51 -10.44 3.07 6.53
N MET A 52 -9.20 3.35 6.93
CA MET A 52 -8.90 4.39 7.92
C MET A 52 -9.30 5.77 7.42
N ARG A 53 -8.99 6.10 6.15
CA ARG A 53 -9.42 7.35 5.51
C ARG A 53 -10.95 7.47 5.50
N ASP A 54 -11.65 6.40 5.14
CA ASP A 54 -13.11 6.38 5.12
C ASP A 54 -13.71 6.52 6.54
N ILE A 55 -13.16 5.82 7.54
CA ILE A 55 -13.57 5.96 8.94
C ILE A 55 -13.47 7.42 9.40
N ARG A 56 -12.32 8.05 9.11
CA ARG A 56 -12.06 9.45 9.48
C ARG A 56 -12.98 10.42 8.77
N ALA A 57 -13.17 10.26 7.46
CA ALA A 57 -14.09 11.07 6.67
C ALA A 57 -15.55 10.94 7.14
N LEU A 58 -15.95 9.77 7.64
CA LEU A 58 -17.31 9.52 8.10
C LEU A 58 -17.57 10.00 9.54
N ARG A 59 -16.54 10.05 10.40
CA ARG A 59 -16.74 10.19 11.85
C ARG A 59 -15.83 11.20 12.56
N GLY A 60 -14.68 11.53 11.99
CA GLY A 60 -13.65 12.37 12.60
C GLY A 60 -12.30 11.65 12.71
N GLU A 61 -11.22 12.43 12.78
CA GLU A 61 -9.83 11.96 12.81
C GLU A 61 -9.50 11.06 14.00
N GLU A 62 -10.23 11.19 15.10
CA GLU A 62 -10.04 10.42 16.33
C GLU A 62 -10.47 8.94 16.21
N TYR A 63 -11.25 8.61 15.19
CA TYR A 63 -11.82 7.27 15.05
C TYR A 63 -10.87 6.30 14.35
N LYS A 64 -10.73 5.10 14.93
CA LYS A 64 -9.91 4.00 14.39
C LYS A 64 -10.71 2.78 13.94
N ARG A 65 -12.03 2.82 14.06
CA ARG A 65 -12.92 1.69 13.76
C ARG A 65 -14.19 2.20 13.09
N PHE A 66 -14.81 1.36 12.26
CA PHE A 66 -16.14 1.64 11.77
C PHE A 66 -17.14 1.57 12.93
N ASN A 67 -18.13 2.45 12.91
CA ASN A 67 -19.14 2.56 13.96
C ASN A 67 -20.53 2.72 13.35
N MET A 68 -21.55 2.26 14.08
CA MET A 68 -22.94 2.44 13.68
C MET A 68 -23.28 3.95 13.59
N PRO A 69 -23.71 4.46 12.43
CA PRO A 69 -24.11 5.86 12.29
C PRO A 69 -25.47 6.15 12.91
N LYS A 70 -25.70 7.42 13.27
CA LYS A 70 -26.94 7.86 13.92
C LYS A 70 -28.08 8.16 12.93
N ASN A 71 -27.76 8.40 11.66
CA ASN A 71 -28.72 8.75 10.62
C ASN A 71 -28.58 7.84 9.39
N THR A 72 -29.67 7.71 8.64
CA THR A 72 -29.78 6.78 7.49
C THR A 72 -28.80 7.10 6.37
N HIS A 73 -28.58 8.37 6.05
CA HIS A 73 -27.65 8.76 4.97
C HIS A 73 -26.21 8.35 5.28
N GLN A 74 -25.76 8.57 6.52
CA GLN A 74 -24.46 8.09 6.96
C GLN A 74 -24.41 6.56 7.02
N LEU A 75 -25.51 5.89 7.41
CA LEU A 75 -25.60 4.44 7.42
C LEU A 75 -25.37 3.83 6.04
N GLU A 76 -25.96 4.41 4.99
CA GLU A 76 -25.73 4.01 3.59
C GLU A 76 -24.28 4.27 3.15
N LYS A 77 -23.69 5.42 3.52
CA LYS A 77 -22.27 5.70 3.23
C LYS A 77 -21.35 4.71 3.93
N THR A 78 -21.61 4.43 5.21
CA THR A 78 -20.85 3.43 5.98
C THR A 78 -21.00 2.04 5.38
N LYS A 79 -22.20 1.64 4.94
CA LYS A 79 -22.41 0.38 4.22
C LYS A 79 -21.49 0.28 3.00
N ARG A 80 -21.46 1.30 2.13
CA ARG A 80 -20.59 1.31 0.95
C ARG A 80 -19.10 1.21 1.28
N SER A 81 -18.63 1.95 2.30
CA SER A 81 -17.24 1.84 2.75
C SER A 81 -16.91 0.45 3.33
N LEU A 82 -17.86 -0.17 4.03
CA LEU A 82 -17.71 -1.54 4.52
C LEU A 82 -17.66 -2.55 3.38
N GLU A 83 -18.55 -2.44 2.38
CA GLU A 83 -18.53 -3.30 1.18
C GLU A 83 -17.19 -3.21 0.46
N LYS A 84 -16.69 -1.98 0.26
CA LYS A 84 -15.39 -1.73 -0.36
C LYS A 84 -14.25 -2.37 0.42
N PHE A 85 -14.22 -2.19 1.74
CA PHE A 85 -13.16 -2.76 2.57
C PHE A 85 -13.24 -4.29 2.64
N LEU A 86 -14.43 -4.85 2.91
CA LEU A 86 -14.62 -6.30 3.04
C LEU A 86 -14.40 -7.05 1.72
N GLY A 87 -14.72 -6.42 0.59
CA GLY A 87 -14.49 -6.96 -0.75
C GLY A 87 -13.06 -6.81 -1.28
N ALA A 88 -12.20 -6.05 -0.60
CA ALA A 88 -10.81 -5.90 -1.02
C ALA A 88 -10.00 -7.15 -0.68
N THR A 89 -9.26 -7.69 -1.66
CA THR A 89 -8.35 -8.82 -1.46
C THR A 89 -7.33 -8.54 -0.34
N SER A 90 -6.80 -7.31 -0.30
CA SER A 90 -5.85 -6.85 0.72
C SER A 90 -6.48 -6.58 2.11
N SER A 91 -7.75 -6.91 2.33
CA SER A 91 -8.38 -6.88 3.66
C SER A 91 -7.99 -8.08 4.55
N THR A 92 -7.28 -9.06 3.99
CA THR A 92 -6.87 -10.28 4.69
C THR A 92 -5.39 -10.56 4.49
N LYS A 93 -4.78 -11.30 5.44
CA LYS A 93 -3.38 -11.73 5.32
C LYS A 93 -3.12 -12.50 4.01
N ALA A 94 -3.95 -13.50 3.72
CA ALA A 94 -3.77 -14.35 2.54
C ALA A 94 -3.85 -13.55 1.24
N GLY A 95 -4.82 -12.62 1.14
CA GLY A 95 -4.92 -11.78 -0.05
C GLY A 95 -3.79 -10.76 -0.19
N ILE A 96 -3.23 -10.25 0.92
CA ILE A 96 -2.03 -9.41 0.85
C ILE A 96 -0.83 -10.21 0.33
N VAL A 97 -0.61 -11.41 0.87
CA VAL A 97 0.46 -12.30 0.42
C VAL A 97 0.29 -12.62 -1.07
N ASP A 98 -0.91 -13.00 -1.51
CA ASP A 98 -1.20 -13.28 -2.93
C ASP A 98 -0.91 -12.09 -3.86
N ILE A 99 -1.25 -10.85 -3.44
CA ILE A 99 -0.93 -9.64 -4.21
C ILE A 99 0.59 -9.46 -4.34
N TYR A 100 1.33 -9.56 -3.23
CA TYR A 100 2.77 -9.38 -3.25
C TYR A 100 3.50 -10.53 -3.96
N GLU A 101 3.02 -11.76 -3.84
CA GLU A 101 3.54 -12.91 -4.59
C GLU A 101 3.33 -12.73 -6.10
N LYS A 102 2.15 -12.28 -6.53
CA LYS A 102 1.89 -11.99 -7.96
C LYS A 102 2.78 -10.87 -8.49
N ASN A 103 2.95 -9.80 -7.71
CA ASN A 103 3.84 -8.70 -8.09
C ASN A 103 5.29 -9.17 -8.16
N ALA A 104 5.75 -9.93 -7.16
CA ALA A 104 7.10 -10.49 -7.15
C ALA A 104 7.33 -11.45 -8.33
N ALA A 105 6.39 -12.34 -8.62
CA ALA A 105 6.46 -13.25 -9.75
C ALA A 105 6.53 -12.50 -11.09
N SER A 106 5.65 -11.52 -11.29
CA SER A 106 5.66 -10.69 -12.50
C SER A 106 6.98 -9.96 -12.71
N LEU A 107 7.63 -9.52 -11.63
CA LEU A 107 8.92 -8.83 -11.69
C LEU A 107 10.07 -9.79 -11.91
N ASN A 108 10.05 -10.94 -11.25
CA ASN A 108 11.04 -12.00 -11.44
C ASN A 108 11.04 -12.51 -12.89
N ASP A 109 9.86 -12.73 -13.46
CA ASP A 109 9.72 -13.16 -14.86
C ASP A 109 10.20 -12.09 -15.83
N LYS A 110 9.90 -10.81 -15.56
CA LYS A 110 10.25 -9.69 -16.44
C LYS A 110 11.73 -9.34 -16.41
N PHE A 111 12.35 -9.40 -15.23
CA PHE A 111 13.70 -8.84 -14.99
C PHE A 111 14.74 -9.88 -14.54
N GLY A 112 14.42 -11.17 -14.60
CA GLY A 112 15.33 -12.26 -14.22
C GLY A 112 15.78 -12.21 -12.76
N SER A 113 14.95 -11.65 -11.88
CA SER A 113 15.23 -11.54 -10.44
C SER A 113 14.64 -12.72 -9.65
N ASN A 114 14.92 -12.77 -8.34
CA ASN A 114 14.38 -13.78 -7.42
C ASN A 114 13.84 -13.12 -6.14
N TYR A 115 13.09 -12.03 -6.27
CA TYR A 115 12.47 -11.36 -5.14
C TYR A 115 11.42 -12.23 -4.47
N THR A 116 11.47 -12.26 -3.15
CA THR A 116 10.40 -12.79 -2.31
C THR A 116 9.27 -11.78 -2.18
N TRP A 117 8.07 -12.23 -1.80
CA TRP A 117 6.94 -11.32 -1.58
C TRP A 117 7.21 -10.35 -0.41
N GLN A 118 8.02 -10.74 0.59
CA GLN A 118 8.44 -9.87 1.69
C GLN A 118 9.33 -8.74 1.20
N GLN A 119 10.33 -9.06 0.38
CA GLN A 119 11.19 -8.06 -0.26
C GLN A 119 10.34 -7.12 -1.11
N MET A 120 9.36 -7.66 -1.85
CA MET A 120 8.42 -6.83 -2.63
C MET A 120 7.53 -5.93 -1.77
N GLY A 121 7.10 -6.40 -0.60
CA GLY A 121 6.33 -5.59 0.35
C GLY A 121 7.16 -4.46 0.96
N GLN A 122 8.45 -4.70 1.22
CA GLN A 122 9.39 -3.65 1.65
C GLN A 122 9.69 -2.67 0.50
N PHE A 123 9.89 -3.20 -0.69
CA PHE A 123 10.14 -2.47 -1.94
C PHE A 123 9.05 -1.45 -2.25
N LEU A 124 7.77 -1.87 -2.21
CA LEU A 124 6.63 -0.99 -2.47
C LEU A 124 6.37 0.05 -1.36
N LYS A 125 6.89 -0.19 -0.15
CA LYS A 125 6.72 0.71 0.99
C LYS A 125 7.81 1.79 1.03
N ALA A 126 8.98 1.52 0.44
CA ALA A 126 10.04 2.50 0.33
C ALA A 126 9.48 3.79 -0.27
N ALA A 127 9.67 4.93 0.41
CA ALA A 127 9.04 6.21 0.09
C ALA A 127 9.17 6.60 -1.39
N GLY A 128 10.25 6.14 -2.04
CA GLY A 128 10.51 6.36 -3.45
C GLY A 128 9.53 5.70 -4.44
N PHE A 129 8.81 4.61 -4.16
CA PHE A 129 8.03 3.97 -5.23
C PHE A 129 6.87 4.83 -5.75
N GLU A 130 6.08 5.40 -4.85
CA GLU A 130 4.95 6.24 -5.23
C GLU A 130 5.41 7.57 -5.82
N ASP A 131 6.58 8.07 -5.42
CA ASP A 131 7.19 9.27 -6.02
C ASP A 131 7.75 8.97 -7.41
N LEU A 132 8.39 7.81 -7.59
CA LEU A 132 8.82 7.32 -8.89
C LEU A 132 7.64 7.10 -9.85
N LYS A 133 6.48 6.65 -9.37
CA LYS A 133 5.28 6.50 -10.22
C LYS A 133 4.60 7.82 -10.57
N LYS A 134 4.91 8.92 -9.88
CA LYS A 134 4.42 10.26 -10.26
C LYS A 134 5.26 10.85 -11.39
N GLU A 135 6.57 10.62 -11.35
CA GLU A 135 7.54 11.13 -12.32
C GLU A 135 7.68 10.21 -13.54
N TYR A 136 7.58 8.90 -13.34
CA TYR A 136 7.85 7.88 -14.37
C TYR A 136 6.67 6.94 -14.57
N ASP A 137 6.62 6.31 -15.76
CA ASP A 137 5.67 5.24 -15.99
C ASP A 137 5.92 4.06 -15.01
N SER A 138 4.91 3.19 -14.87
CA SER A 138 4.98 2.10 -13.89
C SER A 138 6.09 1.09 -14.17
N GLU A 139 6.57 0.98 -15.40
CA GLU A 139 7.65 0.06 -15.77
C GLU A 139 9.00 0.65 -15.42
N THR A 140 9.24 1.90 -15.79
CA THR A 140 10.45 2.67 -15.47
C THR A 140 10.60 2.84 -13.96
N ALA A 141 9.53 3.18 -13.24
CA ALA A 141 9.54 3.30 -11.78
C ALA A 141 9.94 2.00 -11.09
N ILE A 142 9.49 0.86 -11.63
CA ILE A 142 9.83 -0.47 -11.13
C ILE A 142 11.31 -0.80 -11.40
N ILE A 143 11.81 -0.50 -12.60
CA ILE A 143 13.22 -0.72 -12.99
C ILE A 143 14.17 0.12 -12.12
N MET A 144 13.84 1.39 -11.90
CA MET A 144 14.61 2.28 -11.02
C MET A 144 14.61 1.81 -9.57
N LEU A 145 13.44 1.42 -9.05
CA LEU A 145 13.34 0.91 -7.70
C LEU A 145 14.11 -0.41 -7.53
N LYS A 146 14.15 -1.26 -8.56
CA LYS A 146 14.96 -2.49 -8.61
C LYS A 146 16.43 -2.18 -8.41
N ALA A 147 16.95 -1.22 -9.19
CA ALA A 147 18.32 -0.77 -9.11
C ALA A 147 18.69 -0.27 -7.72
N LEU A 148 17.82 0.54 -7.10
CA LEU A 148 17.99 1.01 -5.72
C LEU A 148 18.09 -0.15 -4.73
N PHE A 149 17.15 -1.09 -4.81
CA PHE A 149 17.09 -2.21 -3.88
C PHE A 149 18.30 -3.15 -3.99
N GLU A 150 18.73 -3.50 -5.21
CA GLU A 150 19.93 -4.34 -5.42
C GLU A 150 21.22 -3.66 -4.95
N ASN A 151 21.19 -2.34 -4.79
CA ASN A 151 22.32 -1.52 -4.35
C ASN A 151 22.03 -0.80 -3.04
N GLN A 152 21.08 -1.28 -2.22
CA GLN A 152 20.64 -0.60 -1.00
C GLN A 152 21.71 -0.47 0.10
N ASN A 153 22.81 -1.20 -0.05
CA ASN A 153 23.95 -1.17 0.86
C ASN A 153 25.02 -0.15 0.42
N LEU A 154 24.77 0.62 -0.63
CA LEU A 154 25.67 1.66 -1.14
C LEU A 154 25.27 3.03 -0.60
N SER A 155 26.24 3.92 -0.42
CA SER A 155 25.94 5.34 -0.30
C SER A 155 25.41 5.90 -1.63
N LYS A 156 24.77 7.07 -1.59
CA LYS A 156 24.31 7.76 -2.80
C LYS A 156 25.47 7.96 -3.79
N GLU A 157 26.62 8.42 -3.33
CA GLU A 157 27.79 8.64 -4.19
C GLU A 157 28.29 7.34 -4.84
N GLN A 158 28.29 6.24 -4.09
CA GLN A 158 28.66 4.92 -4.61
C GLN A 158 27.64 4.40 -5.64
N PHE A 159 26.35 4.66 -5.43
CA PHE A 159 25.30 4.34 -6.37
C PHE A 159 25.45 5.15 -7.67
N GLU A 160 25.67 6.46 -7.57
CA GLU A 160 25.91 7.36 -8.71
C GLU A 160 27.17 6.97 -9.50
N GLU A 161 28.25 6.60 -8.81
CA GLU A 161 29.47 6.11 -9.43
C GLU A 161 29.21 4.81 -10.21
N LYS A 162 28.47 3.85 -9.64
CA LYS A 162 28.10 2.63 -10.36
C LYS A 162 27.18 2.90 -11.56
N LEU A 163 26.23 3.83 -11.41
CA LEU A 163 25.32 4.20 -12.47
C LEU A 163 26.08 4.82 -13.65
N SER A 164 26.92 5.81 -13.38
CA SER A 164 27.74 6.48 -14.41
C SER A 164 28.68 5.51 -15.12
N ASN A 165 29.22 4.52 -14.40
CA ASN A 165 30.05 3.45 -14.98
C ASN A 165 29.27 2.30 -15.64
N HIS A 166 27.93 2.39 -15.73
CA HIS A 166 27.05 1.38 -16.34
C HIS A 166 27.20 0.00 -15.67
N GLN A 167 27.37 -0.01 -14.35
CA GLN A 167 27.58 -1.22 -13.54
C GLN A 167 26.30 -1.70 -12.83
N ILE A 168 25.17 -1.02 -13.05
CA ILE A 168 23.87 -1.38 -12.49
C ILE A 168 23.07 -2.13 -13.55
N LYS A 169 22.86 -3.43 -13.32
CA LYS A 169 22.15 -4.31 -14.26
C LYS A 169 20.69 -3.90 -14.42
N GLY A 170 20.22 -3.89 -15.66
CA GLY A 170 18.80 -3.67 -15.98
C GLY A 170 18.39 -2.21 -16.11
N LEU A 171 19.33 -1.26 -15.94
CA LEU A 171 19.12 0.16 -16.30
C LEU A 171 19.52 0.45 -17.75
N ASP A 172 20.10 -0.52 -18.46
CA ASP A 172 20.51 -0.41 -19.87
C ASP A 172 19.35 -0.10 -20.82
N GLU A 173 18.11 -0.38 -20.38
CA GLU A 173 16.87 -0.17 -21.12
C GLU A 173 16.20 1.18 -20.82
N VAL A 174 16.71 1.92 -19.83
CA VAL A 174 16.23 3.27 -19.47
C VAL A 174 17.12 4.29 -20.17
N ASP A 175 16.51 5.31 -20.80
CA ASP A 175 17.28 6.34 -21.50
C ASP A 175 18.11 7.19 -20.52
N SER A 176 19.22 7.75 -21.03
CA SER A 176 20.20 8.48 -20.22
C SER A 176 19.64 9.72 -19.54
N ASP A 177 18.66 10.39 -20.16
CA ASP A 177 18.07 11.61 -19.63
C ASP A 177 17.19 11.25 -18.43
N THR A 178 16.38 10.22 -18.58
CA THR A 178 15.55 9.65 -17.49
C THR A 178 16.39 9.14 -16.32
N LEU A 179 17.55 8.53 -16.57
CA LEU A 179 18.50 8.12 -15.52
C LEU A 179 19.15 9.32 -14.82
N SER A 180 19.46 10.37 -15.56
CA SER A 180 20.04 11.60 -14.99
C SER A 180 19.02 12.33 -14.12
N ASP A 181 17.76 12.40 -14.56
CA ASP A 181 16.67 12.98 -13.76
C ASP A 181 16.42 12.18 -12.48
N PHE A 182 16.51 10.85 -12.56
CA PHE A 182 16.32 9.96 -11.41
C PHE A 182 17.34 10.18 -10.29
N VAL A 183 18.63 10.32 -10.63
CA VAL A 183 19.69 10.63 -9.66
C VAL A 183 19.45 11.98 -8.96
N ASN A 184 18.94 12.93 -9.73
CA ASN A 184 18.66 14.30 -9.28
C ASN A 184 17.28 14.45 -8.64
N THR A 185 16.49 13.37 -8.56
CA THR A 185 15.19 13.40 -7.90
C THR A 185 15.40 13.58 -6.39
N ASP A 186 14.55 14.43 -5.78
CA ASP A 186 14.44 14.63 -4.32
C ASP A 186 13.80 13.39 -3.66
N LEU A 187 14.43 12.23 -3.86
CA LEU A 187 14.13 11.04 -3.08
C LEU A 187 14.74 11.24 -1.69
N GLU A 188 14.04 10.78 -0.65
CA GLU A 188 14.64 10.67 0.68
C GLU A 188 15.62 9.50 0.69
N TRP A 189 16.81 9.75 0.11
CA TRP A 189 17.86 8.76 -0.09
C TRP A 189 18.29 8.09 1.23
N ASP A 190 18.23 8.81 2.35
CA ASP A 190 18.51 8.28 3.70
C ASP A 190 17.42 7.31 4.21
N GLU A 191 16.18 7.42 3.70
CA GLU A 191 15.11 6.45 3.97
C GLU A 191 15.18 5.23 3.04
N LEU A 192 15.74 5.42 1.84
CA LEU A 192 15.96 4.36 0.84
C LEU A 192 17.22 3.53 1.15
N PHE A 193 18.20 4.13 1.80
CA PHE A 193 19.47 3.53 2.22
C PHE A 193 19.67 3.72 3.72
N PRO A 194 18.96 2.96 4.58
CA PRO A 194 19.24 3.01 6.01
C PRO A 194 20.64 2.46 6.23
N VAL A 195 21.61 3.36 6.38
CA VAL A 195 22.96 3.00 6.81
C VAL A 195 22.79 2.37 8.19
N GLU A 196 23.16 1.09 8.34
CA GLU A 196 23.25 0.48 9.67
C GLU A 196 24.25 1.31 10.47
N SER A 197 23.73 2.06 11.45
CA SER A 197 24.57 2.73 12.43
C SER A 197 25.19 1.67 13.32
N ASP A 198 26.48 1.39 13.10
CA ASP A 198 27.35 0.63 13.99
C ASP A 198 27.35 1.20 15.44
#